data_AF-A0AAX6SDZ0-F1
#
_entry.id   AF-A0AAX6SDZ0-F1
#
_cell.length_a   1.000
_cell.length_b   1.000
_cell.length_c   1.000
_cell.angle_alpha   90.00
_cell.angle_beta   90.00
_cell.angle_gamma   90.00
#
_symmetry.space_group_name_H-M   'P 1'
#
loop_
_entity.id
_entity.type
_entity.pdbx_description
1 polymer ?
#
loop_
_entity_poly.entity_id
_entity_poly.type
_entity_poly.pdbx_seq_one_letter_code
_entity_poly.pdbx_strand_id
1 'polypeptide(L)'
;MFALGIGTLLYGYWNMIKWNRERRVTFAFHRRLQIENLEARLALLPLLQAERDRRVLRMLRENLEEEAIIMKDVPGWKVGESMFHTTRWVTPDIGELYALRTPEEVINASYGFMWFSL
;
A
#
# COMPACT_ATOMS: atom_id res chain seq x y z
N MET A 1 -8.76 53.34 -25.73
CA MET A 1 -8.59 51.87 -25.81
C MET A 1 -7.63 51.31 -24.75
N PHE A 2 -6.44 51.89 -24.52
CA PHE A 2 -5.48 51.37 -23.53
C PHE A 2 -5.94 51.40 -22.05
N ALA A 3 -6.66 52.45 -21.62
CA ALA A 3 -7.11 52.56 -20.23
C ALA A 3 -8.12 51.46 -19.81
N LEU A 4 -9.00 51.04 -20.73
CA LEU A 4 -9.94 49.94 -20.48
C LEU A 4 -9.20 48.60 -20.35
N GLY A 5 -8.17 48.36 -21.17
CA GLY A 5 -7.33 47.16 -21.07
C GLY A 5 -6.52 47.10 -19.78
N ILE A 6 -5.99 48.24 -19.31
CA ILE A 6 -5.27 48.30 -18.02
C ILE A 6 -6.24 48.03 -16.86
N GLY A 7 -7.47 48.55 -16.91
CA GLY A 7 -8.49 48.31 -15.89
C GLY A 7 -8.89 46.84 -15.73
N THR A 8 -9.11 46.12 -16.84
CA THR A 8 -9.45 44.69 -16.80
C THR A 8 -8.29 43.83 -16.31
N LEU A 9 -7.05 44.17 -16.68
CA LEU A 9 -5.85 43.49 -16.18
C LEU A 9 -5.69 43.69 -14.67
N LEU A 10 -5.80 44.92 -14.17
CA LEU A 10 -5.70 45.20 -12.73
C LEU A 10 -6.78 44.47 -11.92
N TYR A 11 -8.02 44.44 -12.44
CA TYR A 11 -9.11 43.68 -11.81
C TYR A 11 -8.86 42.16 -11.84
N GLY A 12 -8.36 41.62 -12.95
CA GLY A 12 -7.97 40.22 -13.08
C GLY A 12 -6.86 39.83 -12.09
N TYR A 13 -5.80 40.65 -11.99
CA TYR A 13 -4.72 40.44 -11.03
C TYR A 13 -5.21 40.52 -9.58
N TRP A 14 -6.10 41.46 -9.26
CA TRP A 14 -6.66 41.58 -7.91
C TRP A 14 -7.46 40.33 -7.51
N ASN A 15 -8.35 39.85 -8.39
CA ASN A 15 -9.10 38.61 -8.17
C ASN A 15 -8.18 37.40 -8.05
N MET A 16 -7.15 37.30 -8.90
CA MET A 16 -6.17 36.22 -8.85
C MET A 16 -5.38 36.25 -7.53
N ILE A 17 -4.99 37.42 -7.04
CA ILE A 17 -4.29 37.57 -5.75
C ILE A 17 -5.21 37.17 -4.59
N LYS A 18 -6.48 37.60 -4.60
CA LYS A 18 -7.48 37.22 -3.59
C LYS A 18 -7.68 35.71 -3.56
N TRP A 19 -7.93 35.10 -4.72
CA TRP A 19 -8.10 33.66 -4.87
C TRP A 19 -6.84 32.87 -4.49
N ASN A 20 -5.64 33.37 -4.81
CA ASN A 20 -4.37 32.74 -4.40
C ASN A 20 -4.12 32.80 -2.88
N ARG A 21 -4.66 33.79 -2.18
CA ARG A 21 -4.59 33.86 -0.71
C ARG A 21 -5.57 32.89 -0.08
N GLU A 22 -6.82 32.87 -0.55
CA GLU A 22 -7.85 31.91 -0.10
C GLU A 22 -7.40 30.46 -0.34
N ARG A 23 -6.92 30.14 -1.55
CA ARG A 23 -6.34 28.81 -1.85
C ARG A 23 -5.17 28.47 -0.94
N ARG A 24 -4.30 29.43 -0.60
CA ARG A 24 -3.19 29.19 0.33
C ARG A 24 -3.67 28.87 1.74
N VAL A 25 -4.69 29.59 2.23
CA VAL A 25 -5.28 29.32 3.55
C VAL A 25 -5.94 27.94 3.56
N THR A 26 -6.76 27.66 2.55
CA THR A 26 -7.40 26.34 2.38
C THR A 26 -6.35 25.25 2.25
N PHE A 27 -5.30 25.44 1.45
CA PHE A 27 -4.21 24.48 1.29
C PHE A 27 -3.43 24.28 2.60
N ALA A 28 -3.17 25.34 3.36
CA ALA A 28 -2.52 25.24 4.67
C ALA A 28 -3.37 24.44 5.67
N PHE A 29 -4.70 24.63 5.64
CA PHE A 29 -5.64 23.83 6.44
C PHE A 29 -5.64 22.36 6.00
N HIS A 30 -5.75 22.08 4.70
CA HIS A 30 -5.68 20.71 4.17
C HIS A 30 -4.35 20.04 4.49
N ARG A 31 -3.24 20.78 4.44
CA ARG A 31 -1.92 20.28 4.82
C ARG A 31 -1.86 19.90 6.29
N ARG A 32 -2.48 20.69 7.19
CA ARG A 32 -2.58 20.33 8.61
C ARG A 32 -3.39 19.04 8.81
N LEU A 33 -4.53 18.91 8.13
CA LEU A 33 -5.33 17.67 8.18
C LEU A 33 -4.57 16.47 7.59
N GLN A 34 -3.80 16.65 6.53
CA GLN A 34 -2.95 15.58 5.98
C GLN A 34 -1.86 15.17 6.98
N ILE A 35 -1.24 16.13 7.68
CA ILE A 35 -0.25 15.84 8.72
C ILE A 35 -0.90 15.08 9.87
N GLU A 36 -2.07 15.53 10.35
CA GLU A 36 -2.82 14.85 11.41
C GLU A 36 -3.20 13.41 11.01
N ASN A 37 -3.67 13.21 9.78
CA ASN A 37 -3.96 11.87 9.25
C ASN A 37 -2.71 10.99 9.13
N LEU A 38 -1.56 11.58 8.75
CA LEU A 38 -0.28 10.85 8.72
C LEU A 38 0.18 10.49 10.12
N GLU A 39 0.08 11.40 11.08
CA GLU A 39 0.41 11.16 12.49
C GLU A 39 -0.48 10.05 13.09
N ALA A 40 -1.79 10.10 12.80
CA ALA A 40 -2.72 9.04 13.18
C ALA A 40 -2.34 7.70 12.56
N ARG A 41 -1.95 7.68 11.28
CA ARG A 41 -1.46 6.46 10.62
C ARG A 41 -0.18 5.94 11.28
N LEU A 42 0.80 6.81 11.53
CA LEU A 42 2.08 6.46 12.17
C LEU A 42 1.85 5.83 13.56
N ALA A 43 0.89 6.34 14.32
CA ALA A 43 0.52 5.78 15.62
C ALA A 43 -0.03 4.34 15.51
N LEU A 44 -0.74 4.01 14.43
CA LEU A 44 -1.33 2.69 14.19
C LEU A 44 -0.38 1.70 13.50
N LEU A 45 0.61 2.19 12.75
CA LEU A 45 1.57 1.36 12.00
C LEU A 45 2.19 0.21 12.80
N PRO A 46 2.70 0.38 14.04
CA PRO A 46 3.34 -0.72 14.75
C PRO A 46 2.40 -1.90 15.03
N LEU A 47 1.12 -1.63 15.31
CA LEU A 47 0.13 -2.67 15.52
C LEU A 47 -0.18 -3.42 14.22
N LEU A 48 -0.45 -2.68 13.14
CA LEU A 48 -0.73 -3.26 11.83
C LEU A 48 0.46 -4.06 11.29
N GLN A 49 1.68 -3.60 11.56
CA GLN A 49 2.90 -4.32 11.19
C GLN A 49 3.01 -5.64 11.95
N ALA A 50 2.82 -5.63 13.27
CA ALA A 50 2.88 -6.85 14.07
C ALA A 50 1.79 -7.87 13.67
N GLU A 51 0.58 -7.40 13.36
CA GLU A 51 -0.50 -8.27 12.86
C GLU A 51 -0.17 -8.86 11.49
N ARG A 52 0.39 -8.05 10.58
CA ARG A 52 0.82 -8.51 9.25
C ARG A 52 1.93 -9.55 9.37
N ASP A 53 2.95 -9.31 10.20
CA ASP A 53 4.07 -10.22 10.38
C ASP A 53 3.58 -11.58 10.93
N ARG A 54 2.70 -11.56 11.93
CA ARG A 54 2.07 -12.78 12.47
C ARG A 54 1.26 -13.52 11.41
N ARG A 55 0.50 -12.80 10.58
CA ARG A 55 -0.32 -13.40 9.51
C ARG A 55 0.56 -14.10 8.47
N VAL A 56 1.62 -13.44 8.01
CA VAL A 56 2.55 -13.99 7.00
C VAL A 56 3.26 -15.22 7.53
N LEU A 57 3.82 -15.16 8.74
CA LEU A 57 4.52 -16.30 9.34
C LEU A 57 3.60 -17.50 9.57
N ARG A 58 2.33 -17.25 9.94
CA ARG A 58 1.34 -18.31 10.09
C ARG A 58 1.06 -19.02 8.77
N MET A 59 0.81 -18.27 7.70
CA MET A 59 0.55 -18.86 6.37
C MET A 59 1.76 -19.66 5.87
N LEU A 60 2.97 -19.14 6.03
CA LEU A 60 4.19 -19.88 5.66
C LEU A 60 4.37 -21.16 6.48
N ARG A 61 4.02 -21.13 7.77
CA ARG A 61 4.09 -22.30 8.63
C ARG A 61 3.11 -23.38 8.18
N GLU A 62 1.87 -23.00 7.89
CA GLU A 62 0.83 -23.90 7.37
C GLU A 62 1.26 -24.49 6.01
N ASN A 63 1.77 -23.66 5.09
CA ASN A 63 2.24 -24.13 3.78
C ASN A 63 3.41 -25.11 3.91
N LEU A 64 4.33 -24.89 4.84
CA LEU A 64 5.45 -25.79 5.10
C LEU A 64 4.98 -27.14 5.68
N GLU A 65 4.00 -27.12 6.60
CA GLU A 65 3.41 -28.34 7.15
C GLU A 65 2.70 -29.17 6.07
N GLU A 66 1.93 -28.54 5.21
CA GLU A 66 1.27 -29.20 4.07
C GLU A 66 2.28 -29.68 3.02
N GLU A 67 3.31 -28.90 2.71
CA GLU A 67 4.40 -29.31 1.82
C GLU A 67 5.09 -30.58 2.34
N ALA A 68 5.35 -30.66 3.65
CA ALA A 68 5.94 -31.84 4.27
C ALA A 68 5.09 -33.09 4.11
N ILE A 69 3.76 -32.94 4.16
CA ILE A 69 2.81 -34.05 4.00
C ILE A 69 2.74 -34.49 2.53
N ILE A 70 2.65 -33.53 1.60
CA ILE A 70 2.49 -33.78 0.16
C ILE A 70 3.78 -34.37 -0.44
N MET A 71 4.94 -33.85 -0.05
CA MET A 71 6.23 -34.18 -0.67
C MET A 71 6.99 -35.31 0.03
N LYS A 72 6.41 -35.96 1.05
CA LYS A 72 7.06 -37.01 1.85
C LYS A 72 7.62 -38.18 1.01
N ASP A 73 6.96 -38.50 -0.11
CA ASP A 73 7.27 -39.69 -0.92
C ASP A 73 8.18 -39.36 -2.12
N VAL A 74 8.58 -38.10 -2.31
CA VAL A 74 9.38 -37.65 -3.46
C VAL A 74 10.88 -37.69 -3.13
N PRO A 75 11.69 -38.52 -3.80
CA PRO A 75 13.11 -38.63 -3.49
C PRO A 75 13.87 -37.34 -3.86
N GLY A 76 14.70 -36.85 -2.95
CA GLY A 76 15.54 -35.66 -3.16
C GLY A 76 14.85 -34.33 -2.87
N TRP A 77 13.58 -34.32 -2.47
CA TRP A 77 12.89 -33.11 -2.04
C TRP A 77 13.29 -32.69 -0.62
N LYS A 78 13.64 -31.42 -0.43
CA LYS A 78 13.90 -30.84 0.90
C LYS A 78 12.85 -29.77 1.19
N VAL A 79 12.01 -30.07 2.18
CA VAL A 79 10.94 -29.18 2.61
C VAL A 79 11.51 -27.86 3.13
N GLY A 80 10.98 -26.74 2.64
CA GLY A 80 11.38 -25.40 3.08
C GLY A 80 12.82 -25.00 2.71
N GLU A 81 13.44 -25.65 1.72
CA GLU A 81 14.75 -25.22 1.21
C GLU A 81 14.62 -23.87 0.49
N SER A 82 15.41 -22.88 0.92
CA SER A 82 15.40 -21.57 0.26
C SER A 82 16.01 -21.66 -1.13
N MET A 83 15.35 -21.07 -2.13
CA MET A 83 15.89 -20.92 -3.48
C MET A 83 17.06 -19.94 -3.56
N PHE A 84 17.27 -19.12 -2.53
CA PHE A 84 18.32 -18.11 -2.50
C PHE A 84 19.56 -18.62 -1.78
N HIS A 85 20.74 -18.20 -2.25
CA HIS A 85 22.02 -18.50 -1.60
C HIS A 85 22.27 -17.67 -0.32
N THR A 86 21.33 -16.80 0.07
CA THR A 86 21.48 -15.89 1.22
C THR A 86 20.68 -16.40 2.42
N THR A 87 21.20 -16.21 3.64
CA THR A 87 20.48 -16.51 4.91
C THR A 87 19.54 -15.39 5.36
N ARG A 88 19.42 -14.32 4.58
CA ARG A 88 18.56 -13.18 4.87
C ARG A 88 17.08 -13.55 4.67
N TRP A 89 16.20 -12.99 5.51
CA TRP A 89 14.77 -13.02 5.27
C TRP A 89 14.39 -12.35 3.93
N VAL A 90 13.71 -13.10 3.07
CA VAL A 90 13.13 -12.62 1.82
C VAL A 90 11.62 -12.49 2.01
N THR A 91 11.06 -11.38 1.55
CA THR A 91 9.61 -11.17 1.59
C THR A 91 8.94 -12.16 0.65
N PRO A 92 7.99 -12.98 1.12
CA PRO A 92 7.35 -14.00 0.30
C PRO A 92 6.46 -13.37 -0.76
N ASP A 93 6.36 -14.03 -1.91
CA ASP A 93 5.47 -13.61 -2.98
C ASP A 93 4.01 -14.00 -2.68
N ILE A 94 3.05 -13.35 -3.35
CA ILE A 94 1.63 -13.70 -3.25
C ILE A 94 1.41 -15.16 -3.68
N GLY A 95 2.13 -15.62 -4.70
CA GLY A 95 2.09 -17.02 -5.12
C GLY A 95 2.54 -17.98 -4.03
N GLU A 96 3.63 -17.68 -3.32
CA GLU A 96 4.15 -18.53 -2.24
C GLU A 96 3.21 -18.61 -1.03
N LEU A 97 2.52 -17.50 -0.72
CA LEU A 97 1.58 -17.45 0.41
C LEU A 97 0.25 -18.14 0.10
N TYR A 98 -0.30 -17.92 -1.10
CA TYR A 98 -1.65 -18.34 -1.46
C TYR A 98 -1.72 -19.57 -2.40
N ALA A 99 -0.59 -20.21 -2.72
CA ALA A 99 -0.55 -21.36 -3.63
C ALA A 99 -1.54 -22.49 -3.28
N LEU A 100 -1.72 -22.78 -1.98
CA LEU A 100 -2.58 -23.87 -1.50
C LEU A 100 -4.01 -23.40 -1.16
N ARG A 101 -4.33 -22.12 -1.38
CA ARG A 101 -5.62 -21.52 -1.04
C ARG A 101 -6.61 -21.59 -2.20
N THR A 102 -7.85 -21.20 -1.92
CA THR A 102 -8.91 -21.18 -2.92
C THR A 102 -8.61 -20.15 -4.02
N PRO A 103 -9.05 -20.38 -5.27
CA PRO A 103 -8.84 -19.43 -6.35
C PRO A 103 -9.43 -18.04 -6.06
N GLU A 104 -10.54 -17.98 -5.32
CA GLU A 104 -11.18 -16.73 -4.91
C GLU A 104 -10.27 -15.88 -4.00
N GLU A 105 -9.64 -16.51 -3.02
CA GLU A 105 -8.69 -15.83 -2.12
C GLU A 105 -7.45 -15.34 -2.89
N VAL A 106 -6.94 -16.13 -3.82
CA VAL A 106 -5.81 -15.76 -4.68
C VAL A 106 -6.16 -14.54 -5.55
N ILE A 107 -7.32 -14.55 -6.20
CA ILE A 107 -7.78 -13.44 -7.06
C ILE A 107 -8.01 -12.18 -6.23
N ASN A 108 -8.61 -12.30 -5.05
CA ASN A 108 -8.83 -11.17 -4.17
C ASN A 108 -7.50 -10.58 -3.64
N ALA A 109 -6.56 -11.43 -3.22
CA ALA A 109 -5.25 -10.98 -2.74
C ALA A 109 -4.41 -10.29 -3.83
N SER A 110 -4.52 -10.74 -5.09
CA SER A 110 -3.75 -10.20 -6.21
C SER A 110 -4.39 -8.97 -6.86
N TYR A 111 -5.70 -8.98 -7.10
CA TYR A 111 -6.39 -7.94 -7.87
C TYR A 111 -7.40 -7.13 -7.07
N GLY A 112 -7.78 -7.54 -5.85
CA GLY A 112 -8.90 -6.96 -5.11
C GLY A 112 -8.85 -5.45 -4.95
N PHE A 113 -7.66 -4.87 -4.76
CA PHE A 113 -7.48 -3.42 -4.67
C PHE A 113 -7.83 -2.69 -5.98
N MET A 114 -7.47 -3.24 -7.14
CA MET A 114 -7.76 -2.62 -8.44
C MET A 114 -9.25 -2.71 -8.78
N TRP A 115 -9.86 -3.88 -8.56
CA TRP A 115 -11.29 -4.10 -8.83
C TRP A 115 -12.20 -3.25 -7.95
N PHE A 116 -11.79 -2.91 -6.72
CA PHE A 116 -12.61 -2.11 -5.80
C PHE A 116 -12.83 -0.65 -6.25
N SER A 117 -12.02 -0.15 -7.19
CA SER A 117 -12.09 1.24 -7.67
C SER A 117 -12.89 1.45 -8.96
N LEU A 118 -13.32 0.36 -9.60
CA LEU A 118 -14.21 0.34 -10.76
C LEU A 118 -15.66 0.11 -10.31
#